data_AF-A0A445CR83-F1
#
_entry.id   AF-A0A445CR83-F1
#
_cell.length_a   1.000
_cell.length_b   1.000
_cell.length_c   1.000
_cell.angle_alpha   90.00
_cell.angle_beta   90.00
_cell.angle_gamma   90.00
#
_symmetry.space_group_name_H-M   'P 1'
#
loop_
_entity.id
_entity.type
_entity.pdbx_description
1 polymer ?
#
loop_
_entity_poly.entity_id
_entity_poly.type
_entity_poly.pdbx_seq_one_letter_code
_entity_poly.pdbx_strand_id
1 'polypeptide(L)'
;METMHVVAAHCHSAAQYTVSMMLMLRDDFESKNKGLQAFRGLEAADALTICKLVFRGVIQGTWTHLRRLPMLNAENLVCSSHACPSRGNMGAIYRHQCYGRGWDVNDSDGCAAHIPCMHCQADYELILFVHLFD
;
A
#
# COMPACT_ATOMS: atom_id res chain seq x y z
N MET A 1 -16.22 16.67 20.77
CA MET A 1 -14.89 17.12 20.35
C MET A 1 -13.97 15.94 20.00
N GLU A 2 -14.13 14.77 20.64
CA GLU A 2 -13.47 13.50 20.26
C GLU A 2 -13.56 13.16 18.77
N THR A 3 -14.69 13.45 18.12
CA THR A 3 -14.91 13.13 16.70
C THR A 3 -13.97 13.87 15.75
N MET A 4 -13.60 15.12 16.03
CA MET A 4 -12.67 15.87 15.16
C MET A 4 -11.21 15.41 15.32
N HIS A 5 -10.79 15.03 16.53
CA HIS A 5 -9.45 14.51 16.76
C HIS A 5 -9.23 13.15 16.10
N VAL A 6 -10.24 12.27 16.16
CA VAL A 6 -10.18 10.96 15.49
C VAL A 6 -10.12 11.12 13.97
N VAL A 7 -10.94 12.00 13.39
CA VAL A 7 -10.90 12.30 11.95
C VAL A 7 -9.54 12.87 11.55
N ALA A 8 -9.00 13.82 12.33
CA ALA A 8 -7.68 14.38 12.06
C ALA A 8 -6.56 13.33 12.10
N ALA A 9 -6.61 12.42 13.08
CA ALA A 9 -5.67 11.31 13.19
C ALA A 9 -5.76 10.36 11.98
N HIS A 10 -6.97 9.98 11.56
CA HIS A 10 -7.15 9.12 10.38
C HIS A 10 -6.66 9.78 9.09
N CYS A 11 -6.95 11.08 8.90
CA CYS A 11 -6.45 11.83 7.76
C CYS A 11 -4.91 11.94 7.78
N HIS A 12 -4.31 12.10 8.96
CA HIS A 12 -2.86 12.11 9.11
C HIS A 12 -2.24 10.77 8.73
N SER A 13 -2.78 9.65 9.23
CA SER A 13 -2.31 8.31 8.87
C SER A 13 -2.48 8.04 7.37
N ALA A 14 -3.61 8.45 6.77
CA ALA A 14 -3.83 8.30 5.34
C ALA A 14 -2.81 9.10 4.50
N ALA A 15 -2.45 10.31 4.94
CA ALA A 15 -1.39 11.09 4.30
C ALA A 15 -0.02 10.42 4.44
N GLN A 16 0.29 9.86 5.61
CA GLN A 16 1.52 9.07 5.82
C GLN A 16 1.56 7.84 4.91
N TYR A 17 0.42 7.15 4.73
CA TYR A 17 0.30 6.01 3.82
C TYR A 17 0.61 6.43 2.38
N THR A 18 0.01 7.53 1.89
CA THR A 18 0.31 8.05 0.55
C THR A 18 1.78 8.40 0.37
N VAL A 19 2.38 9.10 1.33
CA VAL A 19 3.80 9.47 1.28
C VAL A 19 4.68 8.23 1.28
N SER A 20 4.36 7.24 2.12
CA SER A 20 5.06 5.96 2.18
C SER A 20 5.05 5.25 0.83
N MET A 21 3.89 5.11 0.20
CA MET A 21 3.75 4.48 -1.11
C MET A 21 4.51 5.23 -2.19
N MET A 22 4.39 6.56 -2.24
CA MET A 22 5.13 7.38 -3.22
C MET A 22 6.65 7.28 -3.05
N LEU A 23 7.15 7.20 -1.81
CA LEU A 23 8.58 7.04 -1.53
C LEU A 23 9.09 5.66 -1.96
N MET A 24 8.29 4.60 -1.77
CA MET A 24 8.67 3.25 -2.19
C MET A 24 8.60 3.05 -3.72
N LEU A 25 7.81 3.86 -4.43
CA LEU A 25 7.76 3.88 -5.91
C LEU A 25 8.96 4.59 -6.57
N ARG A 26 9.79 5.31 -5.80
CA ARG A 26 11.01 5.93 -6.34
C ARG A 26 12.10 4.89 -6.52
N ASP A 27 13.02 5.10 -7.46
CA ASP A 27 14.10 4.14 -7.73
C ASP A 27 15.23 4.15 -6.68
N ASP A 28 15.34 5.20 -5.84
CA ASP A 28 16.43 5.35 -4.89
C ASP A 28 16.23 4.56 -3.58
N PHE A 29 17.27 3.85 -3.17
CA PHE A 29 17.25 2.98 -1.98
C PHE A 29 16.91 3.74 -0.69
N GLU A 30 17.39 4.98 -0.56
CA GLU A 30 17.15 5.80 0.63
C GLU A 30 15.66 6.14 0.77
N SER A 31 15.00 6.59 -0.30
CA SER A 31 13.56 6.86 -0.32
C SER A 31 12.77 5.59 -0.08
N LYS A 32 13.12 4.48 -0.73
CA LYS A 32 12.47 3.18 -0.47
C LYS A 32 12.52 2.79 1.00
N ASN A 33 13.69 2.93 1.62
CA ASN A 33 13.85 2.59 3.04
C ASN A 33 13.03 3.53 3.95
N LYS A 34 13.00 4.83 3.68
CA LYS A 34 12.14 5.79 4.40
C LYS A 34 10.66 5.46 4.24
N GLY A 35 10.24 5.14 3.01
CA GLY A 35 8.87 4.73 2.72
C GLY A 35 8.49 3.45 3.47
N LEU A 36 9.37 2.46 3.51
CA LEU A 36 9.17 1.21 4.24
C LEU A 36 9.14 1.42 5.76
N GLN A 37 9.96 2.31 6.31
CA GLN A 37 9.91 2.66 7.74
C GLN A 37 8.57 3.29 8.11
N ALA A 38 8.06 4.22 7.29
CA ALA A 38 6.73 4.79 7.48
C ALA A 38 5.63 3.72 7.36
N PHE A 39 5.75 2.80 6.40
CA PHE A 39 4.82 1.69 6.22
C PHE A 39 4.74 0.78 7.47
N ARG A 40 5.91 0.41 8.03
CA ARG A 40 6.00 -0.36 9.28
C ARG A 40 5.30 0.33 10.44
N GLY A 41 5.42 1.66 10.54
CA GLY A 41 4.71 2.43 11.56
C GLY A 41 3.20 2.36 11.42
N LEU A 42 2.69 2.40 10.18
CA LEU A 42 1.27 2.29 9.88
C LEU A 42 0.72 0.89 10.12
N GLU A 43 1.48 -0.15 9.76
CA GLU A 43 1.13 -1.54 10.04
C GLU A 43 1.09 -1.81 11.54
N ALA A 44 2.11 -1.38 12.30
CA ALA A 44 2.15 -1.55 13.75
C ALA A 44 1.01 -0.81 14.48
N ALA A 45 0.46 0.23 13.86
CA ALA A 45 -0.69 0.97 14.35
C ALA A 45 -2.04 0.41 13.86
N ASP A 46 -2.04 -0.71 13.12
CA ASP A 46 -3.21 -1.31 12.47
C ASP A 46 -4.02 -0.29 11.62
N ALA A 47 -3.30 0.68 11.03
CA ALA A 47 -3.90 1.82 10.36
C ALA A 47 -4.09 1.60 8.86
N LEU A 48 -3.55 0.52 8.27
CA LEU A 48 -3.52 0.33 6.82
C LEU A 48 -4.91 0.28 6.20
N THR A 49 -5.86 -0.43 6.84
CA THR A 49 -7.24 -0.56 6.34
C THR A 49 -7.96 0.80 6.30
N ILE A 50 -7.90 1.56 7.40
CA ILE A 50 -8.53 2.89 7.45
C ILE A 50 -7.84 3.87 6.50
N CYS A 51 -6.51 3.79 6.35
CA CYS A 51 -5.75 4.62 5.41
C CYS A 51 -6.20 4.40 3.97
N LYS A 52 -6.36 3.13 3.54
CA LYS A 52 -6.84 2.77 2.21
C LYS A 52 -8.24 3.31 1.93
N LEU A 53 -9.16 3.17 2.89
CA LEU A 53 -10.53 3.67 2.77
C LEU A 53 -10.56 5.20 2.61
N VAL A 54 -9.84 5.92 3.47
CA VAL A 54 -9.74 7.39 3.41
C VAL A 54 -9.07 7.83 2.11
N PHE A 55 -7.98 7.17 1.73
CA PHE A 55 -7.24 7.45 0.50
C PHE A 55 -8.13 7.30 -0.73
N ARG A 56 -8.88 6.19 -0.85
CA ARG A 56 -9.81 5.97 -1.97
C ARG A 56 -10.88 7.06 -2.05
N GLY A 57 -11.47 7.43 -0.92
CA GLY A 57 -12.47 8.50 -0.85
C GLY A 57 -11.94 9.86 -1.33
N VAL A 58 -10.66 10.15 -1.06
CA VAL A 58 -10.01 11.40 -1.49
C VAL A 58 -9.55 11.33 -2.95
N ILE A 59 -8.97 10.21 -3.37
CA ILE A 59 -8.37 10.01 -4.71
C ILE A 59 -9.43 9.96 -5.79
N GLN A 60 -10.49 9.15 -5.61
CA GLN A 60 -11.57 9.04 -6.60
C GLN A 60 -12.28 10.37 -6.83
N GLY A 61 -12.41 11.20 -5.79
CA GLY A 61 -13.07 12.50 -5.88
C GLY A 61 -12.19 13.63 -6.41
N THR A 62 -10.90 13.63 -6.08
CA THR A 62 -10.08 14.87 -6.15
C THR A 62 -8.87 14.76 -7.07
N TRP A 63 -8.35 13.56 -7.32
CA TRP A 63 -7.04 13.34 -7.98
C TRP A 63 -7.15 12.79 -9.42
N THR A 64 -8.31 12.98 -10.07
CA THR A 64 -8.53 12.56 -11.48
C THR A 64 -7.51 13.14 -12.47
N HIS A 65 -6.88 14.27 -12.14
CA HIS A 65 -5.87 14.95 -12.96
C HIS A 65 -4.43 14.47 -12.72
N LEU A 66 -4.17 13.71 -11.65
CA LEU A 66 -2.85 13.12 -11.33
C LEU A 66 -2.66 11.71 -11.93
N ARG A 67 -3.46 11.36 -12.95
CA ARG A 67 -3.47 10.07 -13.68
C ARG A 67 -2.14 9.64 -14.34
N ARG A 68 -1.06 10.41 -14.20
CA ARG A 68 0.29 9.96 -14.55
C ARG A 68 0.95 9.37 -13.32
N LEU A 69 0.59 8.12 -13.03
CA LEU A 69 1.18 7.35 -11.94
C LEU A 69 2.60 6.92 -12.30
N PRO A 70 3.48 6.78 -11.30
CA PRO A 70 4.70 5.99 -11.46
C PRO A 70 4.31 4.55 -11.79
N MET A 71 4.82 4.01 -12.89
CA MET A 71 4.63 2.60 -13.21
C MET A 71 5.35 1.74 -12.16
N LEU A 72 4.67 0.70 -11.67
CA LEU A 72 5.31 -0.30 -10.83
C LEU A 72 6.27 -1.13 -11.71
N ASN A 73 7.54 -0.78 -11.72
CA ASN A 73 8.57 -1.53 -12.43
C ASN A 73 9.12 -2.65 -11.55
N ALA A 74 9.71 -3.70 -12.14
CA ALA A 74 10.37 -4.78 -11.39
C ALA A 74 11.50 -4.27 -10.46
N GLU A 75 12.01 -3.07 -10.72
CA GLU A 75 13.00 -2.37 -9.90
C GLU A 75 12.40 -1.76 -8.64
N ASN A 76 11.07 -1.57 -8.57
CA ASN A 76 10.34 -1.04 -7.40
C ASN A 76 10.05 -2.09 -6.33
N LEU A 77 10.50 -3.34 -6.54
CA LEU A 77 10.37 -4.39 -5.55
C LEU A 77 11.26 -4.08 -4.33
N VAL A 78 10.61 -3.87 -3.20
CA VAL A 78 11.19 -3.59 -1.88
C VAL A 78 11.82 -4.85 -1.29
N CYS A 79 11.33 -6.05 -1.62
CA CYS A 79 11.96 -7.29 -1.17
C CYS A 79 13.20 -7.68 -2.02
N SER A 80 14.39 -7.50 -1.44
CA SER A 80 15.67 -7.91 -2.02
C SER A 80 16.13 -9.33 -1.63
N SER A 81 15.48 -9.98 -0.66
CA SER A 81 15.91 -11.29 -0.18
C SER A 81 15.63 -12.39 -1.21
N HIS A 82 16.68 -13.10 -1.64
CA HIS A 82 16.56 -14.29 -2.50
C HIS A 82 15.92 -15.49 -1.78
N ALA A 83 15.81 -15.42 -0.45
CA ALA A 83 15.21 -16.46 0.36
C ALA A 83 13.73 -16.17 0.73
N CYS A 84 13.14 -15.01 0.37
CA CYS A 84 11.67 -14.80 0.57
C CYS A 84 10.94 -15.71 -0.43
N PRO A 85 10.19 -16.74 0.02
CA PRO A 85 9.42 -17.62 -0.88
C PRO A 85 8.31 -16.84 -1.61
N SER A 86 7.93 -15.69 -1.07
CA SER A 86 6.89 -14.82 -1.62
C SER A 86 7.44 -13.79 -2.62
N ARG A 87 8.77 -13.68 -2.81
CA ARG A 87 9.38 -12.71 -3.73
C ARG A 87 8.94 -12.98 -5.18
N GLY A 88 8.61 -11.92 -5.91
CA GLY A 88 8.19 -12.00 -7.32
C GLY A 88 6.79 -12.58 -7.55
N ASN A 89 6.18 -13.17 -6.51
CA ASN A 89 4.86 -13.81 -6.59
C ASN A 89 3.71 -12.84 -6.26
N MET A 90 4.01 -11.62 -5.77
CA MET A 90 2.99 -10.66 -5.33
C MET A 90 1.99 -10.29 -6.44
N GLY A 91 2.46 -10.10 -7.68
CA GLY A 91 1.56 -9.84 -8.81
C GLY A 91 0.64 -11.02 -9.15
N ALA A 92 1.10 -12.26 -8.94
CA ALA A 92 0.26 -13.45 -9.13
C ALA A 92 -0.77 -13.59 -8.02
N ILE A 93 -0.37 -13.35 -6.76
CA ILE A 93 -1.25 -13.33 -5.59
C ILE A 93 -2.33 -12.27 -5.76
N TYR A 94 -1.95 -11.07 -6.18
CA TYR A 94 -2.87 -9.96 -6.46
C TYR A 94 -3.90 -10.33 -7.54
N ARG A 95 -3.46 -10.83 -8.71
CA ARG A 95 -4.39 -11.25 -9.78
C ARG A 95 -5.34 -12.35 -9.33
N HIS A 96 -4.84 -13.35 -8.62
CA HIS A 96 -5.68 -14.42 -8.09
C HIS A 96 -6.80 -13.87 -7.18
N GLN A 97 -6.54 -12.82 -6.41
CA GLN A 97 -7.55 -12.18 -5.56
C GLN A 97 -8.57 -11.37 -6.36
N CYS A 98 -8.14 -10.53 -7.30
CA CYS A 98 -9.04 -9.74 -8.13
C CYS A 98 -10.02 -10.59 -8.93
N TYR A 99 -9.56 -11.72 -9.47
CA TYR A 99 -10.39 -12.60 -10.31
C TYR A 99 -11.09 -13.72 -9.51
N GLY A 100 -10.58 -14.11 -8.34
CA GLY A 100 -11.02 -15.31 -7.62
C GLY A 100 -12.16 -15.11 -6.61
N ARG A 101 -12.35 -13.91 -6.04
CA ARG A 101 -13.37 -13.67 -4.99
C ARG A 101 -14.29 -12.47 -5.20
N GLY A 102 -14.08 -11.66 -6.23
CA GLY A 102 -14.68 -10.32 -6.27
C GLY A 102 -13.98 -9.44 -5.25
N TRP A 103 -13.35 -8.38 -5.71
CA TRP A 103 -12.57 -7.48 -4.85
C TRP A 103 -13.49 -6.72 -3.88
N ASP A 104 -13.45 -7.06 -2.59
CA ASP A 104 -13.97 -6.20 -1.52
C ASP A 104 -12.79 -5.43 -0.90
N VAL A 105 -12.83 -4.10 -0.97
CA VAL A 105 -11.79 -3.22 -0.41
C VAL A 105 -11.65 -3.42 1.10
N ASN A 106 -12.70 -3.93 1.77
CA ASN A 106 -12.67 -4.29 3.19
C ASN A 106 -11.96 -5.62 3.49
N ASP A 107 -11.69 -6.46 2.50
CA ASP A 107 -11.01 -7.77 2.67
C ASP A 107 -9.47 -7.64 2.77
N SER A 108 -9.01 -6.40 2.94
CA SER A 108 -7.62 -5.95 3.05
C SER A 108 -6.74 -6.70 4.05
N ASP A 109 -7.35 -7.36 5.04
CA ASP A 109 -6.64 -8.03 6.13
C ASP A 109 -6.41 -9.53 5.85
N GLY A 110 -7.28 -10.15 5.05
CA GLY A 110 -7.33 -11.61 4.92
C GLY A 110 -6.22 -12.24 4.05
N CYS A 111 -5.48 -11.46 3.28
CA CYS A 111 -4.44 -11.99 2.38
C CYS A 111 -3.03 -11.46 2.67
N ALA A 112 -2.90 -10.23 3.19
CA ALA A 112 -1.62 -9.73 3.70
C ALA A 112 -1.19 -10.48 4.97
N ALA A 113 -2.15 -10.91 5.80
CA ALA A 113 -1.90 -11.73 6.99
C ALA A 113 -1.18 -13.07 6.70
N HIS A 114 -1.18 -13.53 5.45
CA HIS A 114 -0.47 -14.74 5.02
C HIS A 114 0.89 -14.47 4.36
N ILE A 115 1.33 -13.21 4.26
CA ILE A 115 2.65 -12.84 3.74
C ILE A 115 3.58 -12.61 4.94
N PRO A 116 4.44 -13.57 5.30
CA PRO A 116 5.25 -13.48 6.52
C PRO A 116 6.38 -12.45 6.43
N CYS A 117 6.69 -11.97 5.22
CA CYS A 117 7.77 -11.02 5.00
C CYS A 117 7.22 -9.62 4.79
N MET A 118 7.55 -8.71 5.70
CA MET A 118 7.17 -7.30 5.64
C MET A 118 7.53 -6.61 4.31
N HIS A 119 8.65 -6.95 3.69
CA HIS A 119 9.03 -6.37 2.39
C HIS A 119 8.14 -6.91 1.26
N CYS A 120 7.84 -8.21 1.29
CA CYS A 120 6.93 -8.87 0.37
C CYS A 120 5.48 -8.34 0.57
N GLN A 121 5.09 -7.94 1.79
CA GLN A 121 3.80 -7.28 2.09
C GLN A 121 3.76 -5.83 1.60
N ALA A 122 4.84 -5.06 1.74
CA ALA A 122 4.95 -3.73 1.15
C ALA A 122 4.85 -3.78 -0.38
N ASP A 123 5.47 -4.79 -1.02
CA ASP A 123 5.34 -5.04 -2.47
C ASP A 123 3.89 -5.31 -2.89
N TYR A 124 3.14 -6.08 -2.08
CA TYR A 124 1.73 -6.33 -2.30
C TYR A 124 0.88 -5.05 -2.19
N GLU A 125 1.11 -4.27 -1.14
CA GLU A 125 0.40 -3.00 -0.90
C GLU A 125 0.73 -1.95 -1.97
N LEU A 126 1.93 -1.96 -2.55
CA LEU A 126 2.28 -1.10 -3.68
C LEU A 126 1.49 -1.45 -4.95
N ILE A 127 1.33 -2.74 -5.26
CA ILE A 127 0.50 -3.19 -6.38
C ILE A 127 -0.95 -2.73 -6.18
N LEU A 128 -1.47 -2.90 -4.96
CA LEU A 128 -2.80 -2.44 -4.57
C LEU A 128 -2.92 -0.92 -4.72
N PHE A 129 -1.96 -0.17 -4.19
CA PHE A 129 -1.93 1.28 -4.23
C PHE A 129 -1.97 1.82 -5.65
N VAL A 130 -1.15 1.28 -6.56
CA VAL A 130 -1.14 1.69 -7.98
C VAL A 130 -2.49 1.40 -8.64
N HIS A 131 -3.09 0.23 -8.35
CA HIS A 131 -4.40 -0.11 -8.91
C HIS A 131 -5.56 0.76 -8.41
N LEU A 132 -5.46 1.35 -7.21
CA LEU A 132 -6.49 2.27 -6.71
C LEU A 132 -6.67 3.53 -7.58
N PHE A 133 -5.76 3.77 -8.53
CA PHE A 133 -5.85 4.89 -9.46
C PHE A 133 -6.23 4.50 -10.90
N ASP A 134 -6.34 3.21 -11.22
CA ASP A 134 -6.87 2.73 -12.51
C ASP A 134 -8.39 2.93 -12.57
#